data_AF-A0AAN4DRD6-F1
#
_entry.id   AF-A0AAN4DRD6-F1
#
_cell.length_a   1.000
_cell.length_b   1.000
_cell.length_c   1.000
_cell.angle_alpha   90.00
_cell.angle_beta   90.00
_cell.angle_gamma   90.00
#
_symmetry.space_group_name_H-M   'P 1'
#
loop_
_entity.id
_entity.type
_entity.pdbx_description
1 polymer ?
#
loop_
_entity_poly.entity_id
_entity_poly.type
_entity_poly.pdbx_seq_one_letter_code
_entity_poly.pdbx_strand_id
1 'polypeptide(L)'
;MIASKFGIGQQVRHTLLGYLGVVVDIDPEYSLDEPSADELAVDAELRAAPWYHVVMEGDDGQPVHTYLAEAQLSGELQDEHPEQPTMDELAQTIRKQLQAPRLRN
;
A
#
# COMPACT_ATOMS: atom_id res chain seq x y z
N MET A 1 -2.13 14.99 -13.92
CA MET A 1 -1.45 14.57 -12.68
C MET A 1 -2.40 13.62 -12.00
N ILE A 2 -2.05 12.34 -11.89
CA ILE A 2 -2.86 11.39 -11.13
C ILE A 2 -2.61 11.72 -9.66
N ALA A 3 -3.67 12.09 -8.93
CA ALA A 3 -3.57 12.36 -7.51
C ALA A 3 -3.68 11.02 -6.76
N SER A 4 -2.70 10.72 -5.93
CA SER A 4 -2.70 9.55 -5.06
C SER A 4 -3.30 9.93 -3.70
N LYS A 5 -4.21 9.10 -3.19
CA LYS A 5 -4.84 9.30 -1.86
C LYS A 5 -3.92 8.96 -0.69
N PHE A 6 -2.93 8.09 -0.89
CA PHE A 6 -2.07 7.59 0.18
C PHE A 6 -0.59 7.77 -0.16
N GLY A 7 0.26 8.06 0.82
CA GLY A 7 1.70 8.27 0.62
C GLY A 7 2.55 7.06 1.02
N ILE A 8 3.75 6.94 0.45
CA ILE A 8 4.76 5.95 0.91
C ILE A 8 5.10 6.22 2.40
N GLY A 9 5.07 5.17 3.21
CA GLY A 9 5.22 5.19 4.66
C GLY A 9 3.94 5.52 5.43
N GLN A 10 2.81 5.74 4.75
CA GLN A 10 1.51 5.90 5.40
C GLN A 10 0.96 4.54 5.86
N GLN A 11 0.38 4.51 7.06
CA GLN A 11 -0.39 3.36 7.53
C GLN A 11 -1.80 3.41 6.93
N VAL A 12 -2.26 2.26 6.48
CA VAL A 12 -3.55 2.06 5.82
C VAL A 12 -4.17 0.77 6.32
N ARG A 13 -5.48 0.61 6.09
CA ARG A 13 -6.19 -0.64 6.29
C ARG A 13 -6.78 -1.14 4.99
N HIS A 14 -6.84 -2.47 4.83
CA HIS A 14 -7.66 -3.07 3.80
C HIS A 14 -9.15 -2.79 4.10
N THR A 15 -9.87 -2.13 3.20
CA THR A 15 -11.25 -1.65 3.41
C THR A 15 -12.21 -2.77 3.82
N LEU A 16 -12.09 -3.96 3.19
CA LEU A 16 -12.95 -5.11 3.49
C LEU A 16 -12.50 -5.94 4.71
N LEU A 17 -11.21 -6.26 4.83
CA LEU A 17 -10.69 -7.23 5.79
C LEU A 17 -10.16 -6.57 7.08
N GLY A 18 -9.90 -5.26 7.07
CA GLY A 18 -9.45 -4.50 8.23
C GLY A 18 -7.98 -4.66 8.59
N TYR A 19 -7.21 -5.50 7.87
CA TYR A 19 -5.78 -5.68 8.12
C TYR A 19 -5.02 -4.36 8.03
N LEU A 20 -4.19 -4.11 9.05
CA LEU A 20 -3.26 -2.98 9.09
C LEU A 20 -2.08 -3.24 8.16
N GLY A 21 -1.65 -2.21 7.45
CA GLY A 21 -0.45 -2.25 6.65
C GLY A 21 0.17 -0.89 6.42
N VAL A 22 1.31 -0.90 5.73
CA VAL A 22 2.10 0.29 5.39
C VAL A 22 2.36 0.32 3.89
N VAL A 23 2.05 1.46 3.27
CA VAL A 23 2.37 1.70 1.86
C VAL A 23 3.89 1.77 1.68
N VAL A 24 4.45 0.94 0.82
CA VAL A 24 5.90 0.88 0.57
C VAL A 24 6.29 1.39 -0.81
N ASP A 25 5.38 1.33 -1.77
CA ASP A 25 5.54 1.90 -3.11
C ASP A 25 4.17 2.17 -3.77
N ILE A 26 4.18 2.93 -4.87
CA ILE A 26 2.97 3.35 -5.59
C ILE A 26 3.24 3.32 -7.10
N ASP A 27 2.43 2.53 -7.82
CA ASP A 27 2.36 2.60 -9.27
C ASP A 27 1.24 3.57 -9.71
N PRO A 28 1.44 4.34 -10.78
CA PRO A 28 0.41 5.26 -11.28
C PRO A 28 -0.83 4.53 -11.83
N GLU A 29 -0.66 3.28 -12.26
CA GLU A 29 -1.68 2.38 -12.81
C GLU A 29 -1.27 0.92 -12.55
N TYR A 30 -2.17 -0.03 -12.78
CA TYR A 30 -1.86 -1.46 -12.61
C TYR A 30 -0.68 -1.88 -13.50
N SER A 31 0.35 -2.48 -12.90
CA SER A 31 1.63 -2.79 -13.58
C SER A 31 2.04 -4.27 -13.53
N LEU A 32 1.17 -5.18 -13.05
CA LEU A 32 1.40 -6.62 -13.20
C LEU A 32 0.94 -7.10 -14.59
N ASP A 33 1.18 -8.37 -14.91
CA ASP A 33 0.85 -8.93 -16.22
C ASP A 33 -0.63 -8.68 -16.60
N GLU A 34 -0.85 -8.22 -17.83
CA GLU A 34 -2.19 -7.89 -18.33
C GLU A 34 -3.09 -9.14 -18.27
N PRO A 35 -4.26 -9.07 -17.60
CA PRO A 35 -5.20 -10.17 -17.62
C PRO A 35 -5.78 -10.35 -19.02
N SER A 36 -6.37 -11.51 -19.28
CA SER A 36 -6.88 -11.85 -20.61
C SER A 36 -7.97 -10.86 -21.08
N ALA A 37 -8.21 -10.76 -22.39
CA ALA A 37 -9.17 -9.83 -22.98
C ALA A 37 -10.61 -9.96 -22.40
N ASP A 38 -10.98 -11.15 -21.92
CA ASP A 38 -12.27 -11.41 -21.28
C ASP A 38 -12.37 -10.86 -19.84
N GLU A 39 -11.23 -10.65 -19.17
CA GLU A 39 -11.12 -10.04 -17.83
C GLU A 39 -10.92 -8.52 -17.90
N LEU A 40 -10.74 -7.99 -19.12
CA LEU A 40 -10.27 -6.62 -19.36
C LEU A 40 -11.37 -5.56 -19.18
N ALA A 41 -12.63 -5.92 -19.42
CA ALA A 41 -13.76 -4.98 -19.47
C ALA A 41 -14.33 -4.57 -18.10
N VAL A 42 -14.10 -5.35 -17.04
CA VAL A 42 -14.70 -5.10 -15.72
C VAL A 42 -13.87 -4.12 -14.87
N ASP A 43 -12.59 -3.91 -15.21
CA ASP A 43 -11.63 -3.27 -14.28
C ASP A 43 -10.78 -2.14 -14.90
N ALA A 44 -11.10 -1.64 -16.09
CA ALA A 44 -10.27 -0.64 -16.76
C ALA A 44 -10.10 0.67 -15.95
N GLU A 45 -11.18 1.15 -15.31
CA GLU A 45 -11.13 2.36 -14.47
C GLU A 45 -10.32 2.12 -13.19
N LEU A 46 -10.43 0.93 -12.59
CA LEU A 46 -9.64 0.55 -11.42
C LEU A 46 -8.15 0.42 -11.76
N ARG A 47 -7.82 -0.14 -12.94
CA ARG A 47 -6.44 -0.26 -13.42
C ARG A 47 -5.82 1.09 -13.76
N ALA A 48 -6.60 2.09 -14.18
CA ALA A 48 -6.12 3.43 -14.49
C ALA A 48 -5.93 4.33 -13.24
N ALA A 49 -6.37 3.89 -12.06
CA ALA A 49 -6.10 4.55 -10.78
C ALA A 49 -4.77 4.04 -10.18
N PRO A 50 -4.17 4.75 -9.20
CA PRO A 50 -2.95 4.27 -8.55
C PRO A 50 -3.12 2.91 -7.88
N TRP A 51 -2.11 2.07 -8.02
CA TRP A 51 -1.97 0.80 -7.32
C TRP A 51 -0.85 0.89 -6.28
N TYR A 52 -1.04 0.22 -5.16
CA TYR A 52 -0.21 0.36 -3.98
C TYR A 52 0.44 -0.96 -3.64
N HIS A 53 1.75 -0.90 -3.44
CA HIS A 53 2.49 -1.95 -2.76
C HIS A 53 2.34 -1.73 -1.26
N VAL A 54 1.71 -2.67 -0.58
CA VAL A 54 1.42 -2.55 0.86
C VAL A 54 1.94 -3.79 1.58
N VAL A 55 2.76 -3.58 2.61
CA VAL A 55 3.08 -4.65 3.55
C VAL A 55 2.00 -4.65 4.62
N MET A 56 1.23 -5.74 4.71
CA MET A 56 0.15 -5.94 5.68
C MET A 56 0.53 -7.03 6.68
N GLU A 57 -0.02 -6.96 7.89
CA GLU A 57 0.08 -8.06 8.83
C GLU A 57 -0.99 -9.12 8.54
N GLY A 58 -0.56 -10.35 8.25
CA GLY A 58 -1.44 -11.50 8.04
C GLY A 58 -2.00 -12.07 9.34
N ASP A 59 -2.87 -13.08 9.22
CA ASP A 59 -3.55 -13.72 10.36
C ASP A 59 -2.59 -14.36 11.37
N ASP A 60 -1.39 -14.73 10.93
CA ASP A 60 -0.32 -15.32 11.76
C ASP A 60 0.65 -14.26 12.31
N GLY A 61 0.34 -12.97 12.14
CA GLY A 61 1.21 -11.86 12.52
C GLY A 61 2.41 -11.66 11.60
N GLN A 62 2.52 -12.41 10.49
CA GLN A 62 3.64 -12.25 9.56
C GLN A 62 3.38 -11.11 8.57
N PRO A 63 4.43 -10.35 8.18
CA PRO A 63 4.31 -9.34 7.14
C PRO A 63 4.12 -10.01 5.77
N VAL A 64 3.06 -9.62 5.06
CA VAL A 64 2.72 -10.06 3.71
C VAL A 64 2.75 -8.87 2.77
N HIS A 65 3.50 -8.98 1.68
CA HIS A 65 3.51 -7.97 0.63
C HIS A 65 2.31 -8.18 -0.32
N THR A 66 1.49 -7.15 -0.44
CA THR A 66 0.24 -7.16 -1.20
C THR A 66 0.24 -6.06 -2.26
N TYR A 67 -0.49 -6.28 -3.34
CA TYR A 67 -0.68 -5.32 -4.43
C TYR A 67 -2.17 -5.00 -4.54
N LEU A 68 -2.54 -3.77 -4.22
CA LEU A 68 -3.93 -3.37 -3.99
C LEU A 68 -4.27 -2.09 -4.73
N ALA A 69 -5.48 -2.04 -5.29
CA ALA A 69 -6.00 -0.82 -5.87
C ALA A 69 -6.33 0.21 -4.79
N GLU A 70 -6.31 1.50 -5.15
CA GLU A 70 -6.66 2.59 -4.22
C GLU A 70 -8.01 2.41 -3.52
N ALA A 71 -9.00 1.82 -4.21
CA ALA A 71 -10.34 1.59 -3.68
C ALA A 71 -10.40 0.51 -2.57
N GLN A 72 -9.38 -0.34 -2.49
CA GLN A 72 -9.28 -1.41 -1.48
C GLN A 72 -8.61 -0.93 -0.19
N LEU A 73 -8.19 0.34 -0.13
CA LEU A 73 -7.50 0.93 1.01
C LEU A 73 -8.33 2.04 1.67
N SER A 74 -8.17 2.14 2.98
CA SER A 74 -8.62 3.26 3.80
C SER A 74 -7.47 3.75 4.68
N GLY A 75 -7.46 5.04 5.02
CA GLY A 75 -6.43 5.59 5.90
C GLY A 75 -6.52 5.03 7.32
N GLU A 76 -5.38 4.72 7.93
CA GLU A 76 -5.29 4.49 9.37
C GLU A 76 -5.30 5.83 10.11
N LEU A 77 -6.04 5.90 11.22
CA LEU A 77 -6.18 7.11 12.04
C LEU A 77 -5.35 7.03 13.32
N GLN A 78 -4.98 5.83 13.78
CA GLN A 78 -4.16 5.60 14.96
C GLN A 78 -2.67 5.61 14.58
N ASP A 79 -1.87 6.32 15.36
CA ASP A 79 -0.41 6.36 15.18
C ASP A 79 0.32 5.21 15.88
N GLU A 80 -0.34 4.55 16.84
CA GLU A 80 0.24 3.50 17.68
C GLU A 80 -0.69 2.28 17.76
N HIS A 81 -0.13 1.10 17.58
CA HIS A 81 -0.83 -0.18 17.58
C HIS A 81 -0.10 -1.16 18.51
N PRO A 82 -0.41 -1.18 19.82
CA PRO A 82 0.28 -2.05 20.79
C PRO A 82 0.25 -3.55 20.45
N GLU A 83 -0.77 -4.00 19.72
CA GLU A 83 -0.91 -5.37 19.26
C GLU A 83 -0.16 -5.66 17.95
N GLN A 84 0.20 -4.62 17.19
CA GLN A 84 0.85 -4.70 15.87
C GLN A 84 2.07 -3.75 15.77
N PRO A 85 3.00 -3.74 16.74
CA PRO A 85 4.06 -2.74 16.82
C PRO A 85 5.04 -2.78 15.63
N THR A 86 5.15 -3.93 14.98
CA THR A 86 5.95 -4.13 13.77
C THR A 86 5.51 -3.22 12.62
N MET A 87 4.21 -2.91 12.52
CA MET A 87 3.67 -2.00 11.50
C MET A 87 4.02 -0.54 11.81
N ASP A 88 4.03 -0.14 13.08
CA ASP A 88 4.47 1.20 13.50
C ASP A 88 5.96 1.39 13.19
N GLU A 89 6.78 0.40 13.54
CA GLU A 89 8.22 0.39 13.27
C GLU A 89 8.52 0.46 11.76
N LEU A 90 7.77 -0.28 10.95
CA LEU A 90 7.91 -0.26 9.49
C LEU A 90 7.57 1.12 8.92
N ALA A 91 6.44 1.71 9.32
CA ALA A 91 6.03 3.04 8.88
C ALA A 91 7.06 4.10 9.22
N GLN A 92 7.58 4.08 10.45
CA GLN A 92 8.65 4.99 10.87
C GLN A 92 9.94 4.78 10.06
N THR A 93 10.32 3.53 9.81
CA THR A 93 11.52 3.19 9.05
C THR A 93 11.44 3.72 7.61
N ILE A 94 10.31 3.50 6.93
CA ILE A 94 10.09 3.98 5.57
C ILE A 94 10.09 5.51 5.52
N ARG A 95 9.39 6.18 6.44
CA ARG A 95 9.39 7.66 6.52
C ARG A 95 10.80 8.21 6.72
N LYS A 96 11.63 7.58 7.55
CA LYS A 96 13.04 7.95 7.72
C LYS A 96 13.87 7.74 6.45
N GLN A 97 13.68 6.63 5.74
CA GLN A 97 14.37 6.35 4.47
C GLN A 97 14.02 7.36 3.38
N LEU A 98 12.77 7.85 3.33
CA LEU A 98 12.36 8.89 2.39
C LEU A 98 13.00 10.25 2.68
N GLN A 99 13.28 10.55 3.95
CA GLN A 99 13.94 11.79 4.38
C GLN A 99 15.46 11.74 4.24
N ALA A 100 16.04 10.52 4.26
CA ALA A 100 17.48 10.36 4.11
C ALA A 100 17.92 10.89 2.74
N PRO A 101 18.97 11.75 2.67
CA PRO A 101 19.50 12.18 1.40
C PRO A 101 19.96 10.94 0.64
N ARG A 102 19.31 10.64 -0.49
CA ARG A 102 19.78 9.61 -1.41
C ARG A 102 21.18 10.01 -1.84
N LEU A 103 22.20 9.33 -1.31
CA LEU A 103 23.57 9.41 -1.81
C LEU A 103 23.51 8.97 -3.28
N ARG A 104 23.40 9.95 -4.18
CA ARG A 104 23.58 9.74 -5.62
C ARG A 104 25.07 9.47 -5.80
N ASN A 105 25.43 8.19 -5.91
CA ASN A 105 26.69 7.76 -6.51
C ASN A 105 26.43 7.40 -7.97
#